data_AF-A0A9X3YL31-F1
#
_entry.id   AF-A0A9X3YL31-F1
#
_cell.length_a   1.000
_cell.length_b   1.000
_cell.length_c   1.000
_cell.angle_alpha   90.00
_cell.angle_beta   90.00
_cell.angle_gamma   90.00
#
_symmetry.space_group_name_H-M   'P 1'
#
loop_
_entity.id
_entity.type
_entity.pdbx_description
1 polymer ?
#
loop_
_entity_poly.entity_id
_entity_poly.type
_entity_poly.pdbx_seq_one_letter_code
_entity_poly.pdbx_strand_id
1 'polypeptide(L)'
;MVYQEIRIWKKIGSDMAVRYFCLLDISSGKYRVQSADFFRLPVTAEQVKFFESQAAELFIETSSAGVDDWHVTIEKAIEMHEKNFS
;
A
#
# COMPACT_ATOMS: atom_id res chain seq x y z
N MET A 1 7.02 -0.02 -18.12
CA MET A 1 7.40 -0.33 -16.73
C MET A 1 6.44 -1.40 -16.22
N VAL A 2 6.91 -2.36 -15.43
CA VAL A 2 6.08 -3.46 -14.92
C VAL A 2 6.30 -3.56 -13.41
N TYR A 3 5.21 -3.63 -12.67
CA TYR A 3 5.22 -3.69 -11.22
C TYR A 3 4.46 -4.93 -10.75
N GLN A 4 4.87 -5.48 -9.62
CA GLN A 4 4.15 -6.53 -8.92
C GLN A 4 3.44 -5.93 -7.70
N GLU A 5 2.16 -6.24 -7.55
CA GLU A 5 1.39 -5.91 -6.36
C GLU A 5 1.72 -6.88 -5.20
N ILE A 6 1.88 -6.34 -4.00
CA ILE A 6 2.07 -7.10 -2.76
C ILE A 6 1.18 -6.51 -1.67
N ARG A 7 0.26 -7.32 -1.13
CA ARG A 7 -0.67 -6.91 -0.06
C ARG A 7 -0.19 -7.42 1.29
N ILE A 8 0.10 -6.52 2.22
CA ILE A 8 0.58 -6.86 3.56
C ILE A 8 -0.46 -6.44 4.61
N TRP A 9 -0.88 -7.39 5.45
CA TRP A 9 -1.85 -7.13 6.51
C TRP A 9 -1.16 -6.95 7.87
N LYS A 10 -1.57 -5.92 8.61
CA LYS A 10 -1.18 -5.68 10.00
C LYS A 10 -2.46 -5.56 10.84
N LYS A 11 -2.57 -6.37 11.89
CA LYS A 11 -3.70 -6.32 12.83
C LYS A 11 -3.55 -5.13 13.77
N ILE A 12 -4.63 -4.40 14.03
CA ILE A 12 -4.67 -3.26 14.95
C ILE A 12 -5.79 -3.53 15.97
N GLY A 13 -5.43 -4.05 17.14
CA GLY A 13 -6.44 -4.40 18.16
C GLY A 13 -7.29 -5.62 17.77
N SER A 14 -8.52 -5.69 18.31
CA SER A 14 -9.41 -6.85 18.16
C SER A 14 -10.36 -6.77 16.96
N ASP A 15 -10.74 -5.56 16.54
CA ASP A 15 -11.77 -5.30 15.51
C ASP A 15 -11.26 -4.51 14.30
N MET A 16 -9.96 -4.17 14.23
CA MET A 16 -9.37 -3.42 13.12
C MET A 16 -8.11 -4.08 12.54
N ALA A 17 -7.85 -3.77 11.28
CA ALA A 17 -6.62 -4.12 10.59
C ALA A 17 -6.31 -3.06 9.52
N VAL A 18 -5.05 -2.97 9.14
CA VAL A 18 -4.61 -2.20 7.98
C VAL A 18 -4.02 -3.15 6.95
N ARG A 19 -4.34 -2.91 5.67
CA ARG A 19 -3.70 -3.56 4.52
C ARG A 19 -2.86 -2.54 3.80
N TYR A 20 -1.55 -2.72 3.80
CA TYR A 20 -0.64 -1.95 2.97
C TYR A 20 -0.68 -2.51 1.55
N PHE A 21 -0.97 -1.62 0.59
CA PHE A 21 -0.88 -1.90 -0.83
C PHE A 21 0.52 -1.51 -1.29
N CYS A 22 1.40 -2.50 -1.45
CA CYS A 22 2.78 -2.29 -1.84
C CYS A 22 3.00 -2.63 -3.32
N LEU A 23 3.94 -1.93 -3.93
CA LEU A 23 4.39 -2.19 -5.29
C LEU A 23 5.88 -2.55 -5.28
N LEU A 24 6.23 -3.62 -5.97
CA LEU A 24 7.59 -3.98 -6.34
C LEU A 24 7.84 -3.54 -7.78
N ASP A 25 8.85 -2.69 -8.00
CA ASP A 25 9.40 -2.45 -9.32
C ASP A 25 10.28 -3.64 -9.73
N ILE A 26 9.84 -4.39 -10.74
CA ILE A 26 10.52 -5.60 -11.19
C ILE A 26 11.93 -5.29 -11.71
N SER A 27 12.15 -4.08 -12.24
CA SER A 27 13.43 -3.69 -12.83
C SER A 27 14.48 -3.34 -11.77
N SER A 28 14.09 -2.66 -10.71
CA SER A 28 15.00 -2.20 -9.65
C SER A 28 15.01 -3.09 -8.41
N GLY A 29 14.03 -3.99 -8.27
CA GLY A 29 13.86 -4.82 -7.07
C GLY A 29 13.43 -4.03 -5.83
N LYS A 30 13.03 -2.76 -5.99
CA LYS A 30 12.65 -1.89 -4.89
C LYS A 30 11.14 -1.89 -4.65
N TYR A 31 10.77 -1.61 -3.41
CA TYR A 31 9.41 -1.59 -2.90
C TYR A 31 8.97 -0.17 -2.57
N ARG A 32 7.70 0.14 -2.77
CA ARG A 32 7.03 1.31 -2.20
C ARG A 32 5.67 0.94 -1.64
N VAL A 33 5.18 1.72 -0.69
CA VAL A 33 3.77 1.68 -0.28
C VAL A 33 3.00 2.69 -1.11
N GLN A 34 1.92 2.25 -1.75
CA GLN A 34 1.04 3.10 -2.52
C GLN A 34 -0.11 3.64 -1.66
N SER A 35 -0.74 2.77 -0.86
CA SER A 35 -1.83 3.13 0.06
C SER A 35 -1.85 2.22 1.29
N ALA A 36 -2.59 2.66 2.31
CA ALA A 36 -2.89 1.90 3.51
C ALA A 36 -4.42 1.88 3.70
N ASP A 37 -5.01 0.70 3.52
CA ASP A 37 -6.45 0.51 3.61
C ASP A 37 -6.82 0.08 5.04
N PHE A 38 -7.57 0.91 5.77
CA PHE A 38 -8.01 0.58 7.12
C PHE A 38 -9.38 -0.10 7.11
N PHE A 39 -9.41 -1.30 7.67
CA PHE A 39 -10.61 -2.12 7.81
C PHE A 39 -11.06 -2.18 9.26
N ARG A 40 -12.38 -2.20 9.45
CA ARG A 40 -13.02 -2.43 10.75
C ARG A 40 -14.15 -3.44 10.59
N LEU A 41 -14.35 -4.29 11.60
CA LEU A 41 -15.47 -5.23 11.60
C LEU A 41 -16.80 -4.53 11.92
N PRO A 42 -17.91 -4.87 11.23
CA PRO A 42 -17.98 -5.79 10.09
C PRO A 42 -17.45 -5.13 8.79
N VAL A 43 -16.68 -5.89 7.99
CA VAL A 43 -16.21 -5.43 6.68
C VAL A 43 -17.37 -5.47 5.68
N THR A 44 -17.57 -4.37 4.95
CA THR A 44 -18.62 -4.26 3.93
C THR A 44 -18.07 -4.42 2.51
N ALA A 45 -18.92 -4.81 1.57
CA ALA A 45 -18.54 -4.92 0.16
C ALA A 45 -18.19 -3.56 -0.45
N GLU A 46 -18.84 -2.50 0.00
CA GLU A 46 -18.60 -1.12 -0.42
C GLU A 46 -17.19 -0.66 -0.01
N GLN A 47 -16.77 -0.98 1.22
CA GLN A 47 -15.43 -0.66 1.71
C GLN A 47 -14.36 -1.35 0.87
N VAL A 48 -14.55 -2.64 0.57
CA VAL A 48 -13.60 -3.38 -0.29
C VAL A 48 -13.55 -2.78 -1.69
N LYS A 49 -14.70 -2.55 -2.33
CA LYS A 49 -14.76 -1.98 -3.69
C LYS A 49 -14.11 -0.61 -3.76
N PHE A 50 -14.33 0.24 -2.76
CA PHE A 50 -13.71 1.55 -2.67
C PHE A 50 -12.18 1.44 -2.70
N PHE A 51 -11.59 0.58 -1.86
CA PHE A 51 -10.14 0.42 -1.81
C PHE A 51 -9.55 -0.18 -3.09
N GLU A 52 -10.22 -1.14 -3.72
CA GLU A 52 -9.74 -1.70 -5.00
C GLU A 52 -9.78 -0.66 -6.13
N SER A 53 -10.83 0.16 -6.22
CA SER A 53 -10.89 1.25 -7.20
C SER A 53 -9.82 2.30 -6.93
N GLN A 54 -9.69 2.74 -5.68
CA GLN A 54 -8.70 3.74 -5.28
C GLN A 54 -7.27 3.26 -5.58
N ALA A 55 -6.96 1.99 -5.36
CA ALA A 55 -5.64 1.43 -5.67
C ALA A 55 -5.32 1.50 -7.17
N ALA A 56 -6.30 1.23 -8.04
CA ALA A 56 -6.12 1.36 -9.48
C ALA A 56 -5.95 2.83 -9.90
N GLU A 57 -6.79 3.73 -9.38
CA GLU A 57 -6.74 5.17 -9.65
C GLU A 57 -5.39 5.76 -9.25
N LEU A 58 -4.95 5.52 -8.00
CA LEU A 58 -3.66 5.97 -7.50
C LEU A 58 -2.49 5.43 -8.33
N PHE A 59 -2.60 4.20 -8.86
CA PHE A 59 -1.52 3.60 -9.65
C PHE A 59 -1.36 4.32 -10.98
N ILE A 60 -2.48 4.69 -11.61
CA ILE A 60 -2.53 5.44 -12.86
C ILE A 60 -2.07 6.88 -12.66
N GLU A 61 -2.53 7.53 -11.58
CA GLU A 61 -2.24 8.94 -11.29
C GLU A 61 -0.79 9.17 -10.85
N THR A 62 -0.12 8.17 -10.28
CA THR A 62 1.26 8.31 -9.81
C THR A 62 2.23 8.43 -10.99
N SER A 63 2.40 9.65 -11.52
CA SER A 63 3.42 9.99 -12.49
C SER A 63 4.79 9.99 -11.80
N SER A 64 5.51 8.88 -11.88
CA SER A 64 6.86 8.68 -11.31
C SER A 64 6.99 9.17 -9.86
N ALA A 65 6.65 8.31 -8.89
CA ALA A 65 6.99 8.58 -7.49
C ALA A 65 8.45 9.02 -7.36
N GLY A 66 8.71 9.91 -6.40
CA GLY A 66 10.06 10.41 -6.16
C GLY A 66 11.02 9.25 -5.91
N VAL A 67 12.29 9.44 -6.25
CA VAL A 67 13.33 8.42 -6.00
C VAL A 67 13.35 7.98 -4.54
N ASP A 68 12.94 8.88 -3.62
CA ASP A 68 12.91 8.68 -2.18
C ASP A 68 11.77 7.78 -1.67
N ASP A 69 10.77 7.47 -2.51
CA ASP A 69 9.64 6.61 -2.14
C ASP A 69 9.93 5.11 -2.31
N TRP A 70 11.07 4.76 -2.90
CA TRP A 70 11.44 3.39 -3.23
C TRP A 70 12.53 2.86 -2.30
N HIS A 71 12.26 1.74 -1.64
CA HIS A 71 13.12 1.15 -0.63
C HIS A 71 13.54 -0.29 -0.97
N VAL A 72 14.67 -0.72 -0.41
CA VAL A 72 15.25 -2.05 -0.70
C VAL A 72 14.43 -3.19 -0.10
N THR A 73 13.71 -2.94 0.98
CA THR A 73 12.86 -3.94 1.65
C THR A 73 11.44 -3.43 1.85
N ILE A 74 10.50 -4.37 1.89
CA ILE A 74 9.08 -4.06 2.08
C ILE A 74 8.80 -3.53 3.49
N GLU A 75 9.51 -4.03 4.50
CA GLU A 75 9.41 -3.55 5.89
C GLU A 75 9.84 -2.09 5.98
N LYS A 76 10.92 -1.71 5.28
CA LYS A 76 11.39 -0.32 5.28
C LYS A 76 10.40 0.61 4.60
N ALA A 77 9.80 0.16 3.49
CA ALA A 77 8.76 0.92 2.81
C ALA A 77 7.55 1.17 3.72
N ILE A 78 7.10 0.15 4.47
CA ILE A 78 6.02 0.30 5.44
C ILE A 78 6.41 1.23 6.57
N GLU A 79 7.61 1.08 7.16
CA GLU A 79 8.10 1.96 8.23
C GLU A 79 8.13 3.43 7.81
N MET A 80 8.62 3.73 6.61
CA MET A 80 8.69 5.10 6.09
C MET A 80 7.30 5.66 5.82
N HIS A 81 6.39 4.85 5.27
CA HIS A 81 5.00 5.26 5.09
C HIS A 81 4.30 5.58 6.42
N GLU A 82 4.45 4.71 7.42
CA GLU A 82 3.89 4.93 8.76
C GLU A 82 4.42 6.21 9.40
N LYS A 83 5.68 6.57 9.18
CA LYS A 83 6.25 7.84 9.70
C LYS A 83 5.71 9.08 9.00
N ASN A 84 5.48 9.00 7.69
CA ASN A 84 5.06 10.15 6.89
C ASN A 84 3.56 10.47 7.04
N PHE A 85 2.76 9.48 7.42
CA PHE A 85 1.30 9.58 7.51
C PHE A 85 0.74 9.26 8.92
N SER A 86 1.60 9.37 9.95
CA SER A 86 1.27 9.23 11.38
C SER A 86 0.70 10.51 11.97
#